data_AF-A0A2V9V1T1-F1
#
_entry.id   AF-A0A2V9V1T1-F1
#
_cell.length_a   1.000
_cell.length_b   1.000
_cell.length_c   1.000
_cell.angle_alpha   90.00
_cell.angle_beta   90.00
_cell.angle_gamma   90.00
#
_symmetry.space_group_name_H-M   'P 1'
#
loop_
_entity.id
_entity.type
_entity.pdbx_description
1 polymer ?
#
loop_
_entity_poly.entity_id
_entity_poly.type
_entity_poly.pdbx_seq_one_letter_code
_entity_poly.pdbx_strand_id
1 'polypeptide(L)'
;MKTKANRFWIQIVALGTASACGLALLIATLGAAASVATGGGQAPDASSAGQTYEGLITDTRCGAKHKASIAKSAADCARVCVHGGAQFALIDGEKAYVLDGDLAVLKRIAGRRARIVGSLNGNTITVSSIAPDE
;
A
#
# COMPACT_ATOMS: atom_id res chain seq x y z
N MET A 1 19.80 29.10 18.02
CA MET A 1 18.43 28.71 18.44
C MET A 1 18.13 27.31 17.90
N LYS A 2 18.57 26.22 18.57
CA LYS A 2 18.51 24.86 18.01
C LYS A 2 18.25 23.76 19.06
N THR A 3 17.43 24.07 20.07
CA THR A 3 17.25 23.19 21.25
C THR A 3 15.86 22.56 21.37
N LYS A 4 14.87 22.95 20.55
CA LYS A 4 13.49 22.42 20.67
C LYS A 4 13.28 21.07 19.99
N ALA A 5 13.90 20.83 18.83
CA ALA A 5 13.71 19.59 18.06
C ALA A 5 14.27 18.35 18.79
N ASN A 6 15.40 18.50 19.45
CA ASN A 6 16.09 17.38 20.13
C ASN A 6 15.38 16.98 21.43
N ARG A 7 14.66 17.92 22.07
CA ARG A 7 13.87 17.62 23.28
C ARG A 7 12.57 16.89 22.95
N PHE A 8 12.01 17.12 21.77
CA PHE A 8 10.78 16.47 21.29
C PHE A 8 11.01 15.00 20.94
N TRP A 9 12.14 14.70 20.28
CA TRP A 9 12.54 13.32 19.95
C TRP A 9 12.77 12.45 21.20
N ILE A 10 13.37 13.02 22.25
CA ILE A 10 13.64 12.28 23.50
C ILE A 10 12.33 11.97 24.25
N GLN A 11 11.34 12.87 24.21
CA GLN A 11 10.04 12.68 24.85
C GLN A 11 9.17 11.62 24.12
N ILE A 12 9.27 11.52 22.79
CA ILE A 12 8.56 10.49 21.99
C ILE A 12 9.09 9.09 22.31
N VAL A 13 10.41 8.93 22.44
CA VAL A 13 11.04 7.64 22.74
C VAL A 13 10.72 7.17 24.17
N ALA A 14 10.68 8.08 25.14
CA ALA A 14 10.34 7.76 26.53
C ALA A 14 8.84 7.41 26.71
N LEU A 15 7.94 7.97 25.89
CA LEU A 15 6.50 7.67 25.97
C LEU A 15 6.17 6.29 25.34
N GLY A 16 6.96 5.86 24.35
CA GLY A 16 6.79 4.55 23.70
C GLY A 16 7.09 3.34 24.60
N THR A 17 7.95 3.50 25.61
CA THR A 17 8.38 2.39 26.48
C THR A 17 7.33 2.03 27.55
N ALA A 18 6.39 2.92 27.87
CA ALA A 18 5.30 2.65 28.81
C ALA A 18 4.13 1.88 28.17
N SER A 19 3.97 1.95 26.84
CA SER A 19 2.86 1.29 26.11
C SER A 19 3.09 -0.20 25.85
N ALA A 20 4.24 -0.76 26.29
CA ALA A 20 4.64 -2.14 26.03
C ALA A 20 4.22 -3.17 27.09
N CYS A 21 3.59 -2.78 28.22
CA CYS A 21 3.22 -3.73 29.28
C CYS A 21 1.71 -3.99 29.47
N GLY A 22 0.83 -3.19 28.86
CA GLY A 22 -0.62 -3.26 29.14
C GLY A 22 -1.40 -4.32 28.34
N LEU A 23 -0.93 -4.71 27.16
CA LEU A 23 -1.70 -5.52 26.21
C LEU A 23 -1.44 -7.03 26.28
N ALA A 24 -0.50 -7.49 27.11
CA ALA A 24 -0.15 -8.91 27.21
C ALA A 24 -1.05 -9.73 28.18
N LEU A 25 -2.02 -9.10 28.86
CA LEU A 25 -2.78 -9.75 29.94
C LEU A 25 -4.26 -10.09 29.61
N LEU A 26 -4.71 -9.96 28.36
CA LEU A 26 -6.12 -10.20 27.99
C LEU A 26 -6.40 -11.39 27.05
N ILE A 27 -5.39 -12.15 26.61
CA ILE A 27 -5.60 -13.29 25.68
C ILE A 27 -5.39 -14.65 26.37
N ALA A 28 -5.71 -14.74 27.65
CA ALA A 28 -5.65 -15.99 28.41
C ALA A 28 -6.89 -16.09 29.29
N THR A 29 -8.04 -16.43 28.71
CA THR A 29 -9.13 -17.17 29.38
C THR A 29 -10.33 -17.36 28.45
N LEU A 30 -10.77 -18.63 28.32
CA LEU A 30 -12.04 -19.12 27.76
C LEU A 30 -12.16 -19.11 26.21
N GLY A 31 -12.43 -20.21 25.51
CA GLY A 31 -12.92 -21.50 26.00
C GLY A 31 -12.87 -22.61 24.94
N ALA A 32 -12.82 -23.83 25.45
CA ALA A 32 -12.99 -25.07 24.70
C ALA A 32 -14.47 -25.29 24.36
N ALA A 33 -14.80 -25.33 23.08
CA ALA A 33 -15.95 -26.04 22.53
C ALA A 33 -15.69 -26.31 21.05
N ALA A 34 -15.66 -27.59 20.68
CA ALA A 34 -15.50 -28.02 19.30
C ALA A 34 -16.70 -27.58 18.44
N SER A 35 -16.42 -26.96 17.30
CA SER A 35 -17.32 -26.88 16.15
C SER A 35 -16.45 -26.83 14.89
N VAL A 36 -16.45 -27.92 14.14
CA VAL A 36 -15.84 -28.02 12.82
C VAL A 36 -16.65 -27.19 11.83
N ALA A 37 -16.04 -26.13 11.30
CA ALA A 37 -16.51 -25.46 10.10
C ALA A 37 -15.30 -24.99 9.32
N THR A 38 -14.92 -25.81 8.34
CA THR A 38 -14.02 -25.45 7.24
C THR A 38 -14.61 -24.26 6.46
N GLY A 39 -14.13 -23.06 6.76
CA GLY A 39 -14.15 -21.90 5.86
C GLY A 39 -12.74 -21.30 5.89
N GLY A 40 -11.83 -21.70 5.01
CA GLY A 40 -11.95 -21.40 3.60
C GLY A 40 -11.56 -19.95 3.28
N GLY A 41 -10.73 -19.30 4.11
CA GLY A 41 -9.98 -18.11 3.71
C GLY A 41 -8.68 -18.52 3.03
N GLN A 42 -8.80 -19.02 1.81
CA GLN A 42 -7.69 -19.39 0.93
C GLN A 42 -6.75 -18.18 0.79
N ALA A 43 -5.55 -18.27 1.36
CA ALA A 43 -4.45 -17.43 0.92
C ALA A 43 -4.32 -17.65 -0.60
N PRO A 44 -4.36 -16.60 -1.43
CA PRO A 44 -4.19 -16.80 -2.86
C PRO A 44 -2.77 -17.31 -3.06
N ASP A 45 -2.72 -18.50 -3.63
CA ASP A 45 -1.68 -19.08 -4.45
C ASP A 45 -0.31 -18.39 -4.42
N ALA A 46 0.65 -19.10 -3.83
CA ALA A 46 2.06 -18.97 -4.17
C ALA A 46 2.27 -19.40 -5.64
N SER A 47 1.88 -18.55 -6.58
CA SER A 47 2.18 -18.72 -8.01
C SER A 47 3.48 -17.98 -8.33
N SER A 48 4.55 -18.74 -8.51
CA SER A 48 5.79 -18.46 -9.24
C SER A 48 6.39 -17.03 -9.20
N ALA A 49 7.47 -16.91 -8.43
CA ALA A 49 8.62 -16.00 -8.63
C ALA A 49 8.37 -14.48 -8.79
N GLY A 50 7.27 -13.93 -8.26
CA GLY A 50 7.04 -12.48 -8.13
C GLY A 50 6.70 -12.10 -6.69
N GLN A 51 7.18 -10.95 -6.24
CA GLN A 51 6.74 -10.35 -4.97
C GLN A 51 5.36 -9.72 -5.16
N THR A 52 4.55 -9.77 -4.11
CA THR A 52 3.22 -9.14 -4.11
C THR A 52 3.28 -7.79 -3.43
N TYR A 53 2.69 -6.79 -4.08
CA TYR A 53 2.57 -5.41 -3.61
C TYR A 53 1.10 -5.03 -3.58
N GLU A 54 0.66 -4.38 -2.53
CA GLU A 54 -0.73 -3.92 -2.42
C GLU A 54 -0.73 -2.43 -2.16
N GLY A 55 -1.56 -1.68 -2.90
CA GLY A 55 -1.57 -0.25 -2.74
C GLY A 55 -2.50 0.46 -3.70
N LEU A 56 -2.52 1.79 -3.56
CA LEU A 56 -3.27 2.66 -4.45
C LEU A 56 -2.48 2.88 -5.74
N ILE A 57 -3.11 2.61 -6.89
CA ILE A 57 -2.52 2.90 -8.19
C ILE A 57 -2.76 4.38 -8.52
N THR A 58 -1.68 5.13 -8.67
CA THR A 58 -1.63 6.57 -8.99
C THR A 58 -0.61 6.81 -10.10
N ASP A 59 -0.27 8.06 -10.40
CA ASP A 59 0.87 8.46 -11.22
C ASP A 59 2.05 9.00 -10.39
N THR A 60 3.24 9.03 -11.00
CA THR A 60 4.49 9.53 -10.39
C THR A 60 4.56 11.06 -10.23
N ARG A 61 3.65 11.81 -10.87
CA ARG A 61 3.69 13.29 -10.87
C ARG A 61 2.89 13.88 -9.70
N CYS A 62 1.74 13.29 -9.41
CA CYS A 62 0.84 13.70 -8.34
C CYS A 62 0.96 12.81 -7.11
N GLY A 63 1.31 11.53 -7.25
CA GLY A 63 1.53 10.62 -6.11
C GLY A 63 0.34 10.60 -5.13
N ALA A 64 -0.88 10.51 -5.66
CA ALA A 64 -2.15 10.58 -4.92
C ALA A 64 -2.45 11.93 -4.23
N LYS A 65 -1.65 12.98 -4.42
CA LYS A 65 -1.93 14.33 -3.93
C LYS A 65 -2.87 15.04 -4.90
N HIS A 66 -4.16 14.76 -4.74
CA HIS A 66 -5.22 15.29 -5.59
C HIS A 66 -5.27 16.84 -5.51
N LYS A 67 -5.08 17.52 -6.64
CA LYS A 67 -5.39 18.94 -6.77
C LYS A 67 -6.69 19.07 -7.54
N ALA A 68 -7.70 19.69 -6.93
CA ALA A 68 -9.03 19.87 -7.53
C ALA A 68 -9.02 20.59 -8.89
N SER A 69 -7.94 21.32 -9.21
CA SER A 69 -7.76 21.99 -10.49
C SER A 69 -7.29 21.09 -11.64
N ILE A 70 -6.78 19.88 -11.35
CA ILE A 70 -6.19 18.99 -12.38
C ILE A 70 -7.20 17.95 -12.87
N ALA A 71 -7.99 17.37 -11.96
CA ALA A 71 -8.93 16.31 -12.29
C ALA A 71 -10.05 16.22 -11.26
N LYS A 72 -11.13 15.52 -11.60
CA LYS A 72 -12.29 15.30 -10.71
C LYS A 72 -12.15 14.05 -9.83
N SER A 73 -11.29 13.10 -10.22
CA SER A 73 -11.07 11.84 -9.51
C SER A 73 -9.59 11.42 -9.54
N ALA A 74 -9.17 10.53 -8.62
CA ALA A 74 -7.82 9.98 -8.62
C ALA A 74 -7.50 9.22 -9.93
N ALA A 75 -8.50 8.54 -10.49
CA ALA A 75 -8.38 7.84 -11.77
C ALA A 75 -8.13 8.83 -12.93
N ASP A 76 -8.91 9.91 -13.00
CA ASP A 76 -8.74 10.95 -14.02
C ASP A 76 -7.39 11.66 -13.88
N CYS A 77 -6.95 11.94 -12.65
CA CYS A 77 -5.65 12.53 -12.37
C CYS A 77 -4.51 11.68 -12.94
N ALA A 78 -4.50 10.39 -12.61
CA ALA A 78 -3.47 9.47 -13.10
C ALA A 78 -3.49 9.35 -14.62
N ARG A 79 -4.67 9.30 -15.25
CA ARG A 79 -4.80 9.23 -16.72
C ARG A 79 -4.28 10.49 -17.40
N VAL A 80 -4.61 11.67 -16.90
CA VAL A 80 -4.13 12.96 -17.43
C VAL A 80 -2.62 13.07 -17.29
N CYS A 81 -2.07 12.69 -16.13
CA CYS A 81 -0.63 12.74 -15.89
C CYS A 81 0.13 11.76 -16.81
N VAL A 82 -0.38 10.54 -17.00
CA VAL A 82 0.23 9.55 -17.91
C VAL A 82 0.13 10.01 -19.37
N HIS A 83 -0.95 10.68 -19.77
CA HIS A 83 -1.03 11.32 -21.08
C HIS A 83 0.03 12.42 -21.27
N GLY A 84 0.36 13.14 -20.20
CA GLY A 84 1.45 14.12 -20.16
C GLY A 84 2.86 13.55 -19.96
N GLY A 85 3.03 12.22 -20.03
CA GLY A 85 4.34 11.55 -19.92
C GLY A 85 4.73 11.09 -18.51
N ALA A 86 3.83 11.14 -17.52
CA ALA A 86 4.07 10.50 -16.23
C ALA A 86 3.95 8.96 -16.35
N GLN A 87 4.49 8.26 -15.35
CA GLN A 87 4.36 6.80 -15.24
C GLN A 87 3.32 6.46 -14.16
N PHE A 88 2.77 5.25 -14.21
CA PHE A 88 1.98 4.74 -13.11
C PHE A 88 2.86 4.41 -11.91
N ALA A 89 2.31 4.56 -10.73
CA ALA A 89 2.95 4.24 -9.48
C ALA A 89 1.98 3.56 -8.52
N LEU A 90 2.48 2.67 -7.67
CA LEU A 90 1.74 2.07 -6.57
C LEU A 90 2.21 2.69 -5.25
N ILE A 91 1.27 3.23 -4.49
CA ILE A 91 1.52 3.74 -3.14
C ILE A 91 1.08 2.69 -2.12
N ASP A 92 2.04 2.14 -1.40
CA ASP A 92 1.85 1.23 -0.27
C ASP A 92 2.27 1.95 1.02
N GLY A 93 1.28 2.54 1.70
CA GLY A 93 1.52 3.39 2.87
C GLY A 93 2.40 4.59 2.53
N GLU A 94 3.64 4.58 3.01
CA GLU A 94 4.64 5.63 2.75
C GLU A 94 5.57 5.32 1.57
N LYS A 95 5.48 4.10 1.01
CA LYS A 95 6.33 3.65 -0.10
C LYS A 95 5.66 3.92 -1.44
N ALA A 96 6.45 4.39 -2.40
CA ALA A 96 5.97 4.66 -3.76
C ALA A 96 6.83 3.89 -4.76
N TYR A 97 6.20 3.00 -5.52
CA TYR A 97 6.85 2.18 -6.53
C TYR A 97 6.40 2.59 -7.92
N VAL A 98 7.30 2.71 -8.89
CA VAL A 98 6.94 2.92 -10.29
C VAL A 98 6.44 1.58 -10.85
N LEU A 99 5.38 1.59 -11.65
CA LEU A 99 4.84 0.41 -12.29
C LEU A 99 5.25 0.38 -13.75
N ASP A 100 5.92 -0.70 -14.15
CA ASP A 100 6.28 -1.01 -15.52
C ASP A 100 5.44 -2.21 -16.00
N GLY A 101 4.57 -1.98 -16.98
CA GLY A 101 3.61 -2.99 -17.42
C GLY A 101 2.60 -2.46 -18.43
N ASP A 102 1.51 -3.19 -18.62
CA ASP A 102 0.46 -2.82 -19.57
C ASP A 102 -0.29 -1.55 -19.14
N LEU A 103 -0.02 -0.45 -19.83
CA LEU A 103 -0.63 0.85 -19.58
C LEU A 103 -2.16 0.84 -19.75
N ALA A 104 -2.72 0.02 -20.65
CA ALA A 104 -4.16 -0.07 -20.85
C ALA A 104 -4.85 -0.74 -19.66
N VAL A 105 -4.23 -1.77 -19.07
CA VAL A 105 -4.72 -2.38 -17.83
C VAL A 105 -4.60 -1.41 -16.67
N LEU A 106 -3.42 -0.79 -16.49
CA LEU A 106 -3.18 0.18 -15.41
C LEU A 106 -4.14 1.39 -15.47
N LYS A 107 -4.46 1.89 -16.68
CA LYS A 107 -5.46 2.96 -16.87
C LYS A 107 -6.87 2.58 -16.39
N ARG A 108 -7.26 1.30 -16.47
CA ARG A 108 -8.59 0.82 -16.05
C ARG A 108 -8.73 0.78 -14.54
N ILE A 109 -7.66 0.44 -13.84
CA ILE A 109 -7.61 0.31 -12.37
C ILE A 109 -6.99 1.53 -11.67
N ALA A 110 -6.58 2.55 -12.42
CA ALA A 110 -6.05 3.79 -11.89
C ALA A 110 -7.01 4.41 -10.87
N GLY A 111 -6.45 4.93 -9.77
CA GLY A 111 -7.22 5.51 -8.68
C GLY A 111 -7.91 4.49 -7.76
N ARG A 112 -7.70 3.18 -7.97
CA ARG A 112 -8.20 2.11 -7.08
C ARG A 112 -7.04 1.42 -6.36
N ARG A 113 -7.36 0.77 -5.25
CA ARG A 113 -6.46 -0.20 -4.62
C ARG A 113 -6.44 -1.48 -5.44
N ALA A 114 -5.25 -2.06 -5.55
CA ALA A 114 -5.04 -3.31 -6.26
C ALA A 114 -3.82 -4.02 -5.69
N ARG A 115 -3.82 -5.33 -5.88
CA ARG A 115 -2.71 -6.23 -5.62
C ARG A 115 -1.95 -6.49 -6.92
N ILE A 116 -0.68 -6.15 -6.93
CA ILE A 116 0.23 -6.31 -8.06
C ILE A 116 1.25 -7.38 -7.71
N VAL A 117 1.38 -8.37 -8.59
CA VAL A 117 2.45 -9.37 -8.51
C VAL A 117 3.49 -9.00 -9.55
N GLY A 118 4.75 -8.91 -9.13
CA GLY A 118 5.83 -8.50 -10.02
C GLY A 118 7.23 -8.60 -9.41
N SER A 119 8.23 -8.19 -10.18
CA SER A 119 9.62 -8.13 -9.72
C SER A 119 10.05 -6.69 -9.48
N LEU A 120 10.66 -6.41 -8.33
CA LEU A 120 11.18 -5.09 -8.00
C LEU A 120 12.61 -4.92 -8.48
N ASN A 121 12.81 -3.97 -9.38
CA ASN A 121 14.10 -3.52 -9.89
C ASN A 121 14.36 -2.10 -9.38
N GLY A 122 15.09 -1.99 -8.26
CA GLY A 122 15.31 -0.73 -7.57
C GLY A 122 14.01 -0.18 -6.99
N ASN A 123 13.36 0.77 -7.68
CA ASN A 123 12.08 1.36 -7.31
C ASN A 123 10.97 1.10 -8.34
N THR A 124 11.24 0.26 -9.34
CA THR A 124 10.29 -0.06 -10.41
C THR A 124 9.83 -1.50 -10.26
N ILE A 125 8.53 -1.71 -10.16
CA ILE A 125 7.91 -3.03 -10.19
C ILE A 125 7.56 -3.35 -11.64
N THR A 126 8.20 -4.37 -12.19
CA THR A 126 7.77 -4.98 -13.45
C THR A 126 6.57 -5.85 -13.16
N VAL A 127 5.41 -5.43 -13.66
CA VAL A 127 4.10 -6.02 -13.38
C VAL A 127 3.94 -7.32 -14.17
N SER A 128 3.72 -8.41 -13.45
CA SER A 128 3.43 -9.73 -14.03
C SER A 128 1.94 -10.06 -13.99
N SER A 129 1.26 -9.69 -12.90
CA SER A 129 -0.18 -9.87 -12.75
C SER A 129 -0.79 -8.76 -11.89
N ILE A 130 -2.06 -8.45 -12.13
CA ILE A 130 -2.81 -7.47 -11.36
C ILE A 130 -4.16 -8.05 -10.97
N ALA A 131 -4.44 -8.03 -9.67
CA ALA A 131 -5.75 -8.34 -9.11
C ALA A 131 -6.35 -7.07 -8.49
N PRO A 132 -7.55 -6.64 -8.89
CA PRO A 132 -8.24 -5.56 -8.19
C PRO A 132 -8.52 -5.98 -6.74
N ASP A 133 -8.39 -5.03 -5.80
CA ASP A 133 -8.95 -5.18 -4.46
C ASP A 133 -10.49 -5.11 -4.62
N GLU A 134 -11.19 -6.12 -4.12
CA GLU A 134 -12.66 -6.24 -4.24
C GLU A 134 -13.39 -5.13 -3.47
#